data_AF-A0A6P0EVU0-F1
#
_entry.id   AF-A0A6P0EVU0-F1
#
_cell.length_a   1.000
_cell.length_b   1.000
_cell.length_c   1.000
_cell.angle_alpha   90.00
_cell.angle_beta   90.00
_cell.angle_gamma   90.00
#
_symmetry.space_group_name_H-M   'P 1'
#
loop_
_entity.id
_entity.type
_entity.pdbx_description
1 polymer ?
#
loop_
_entity_poly.entity_id
_entity_poly.type
_entity_poly.pdbx_seq_one_letter_code
_entity_poly.pdbx_strand_id
1 'polypeptide(L)'
;FYAVSTEFDPDRAVPWVRRNVLDQLPPPADKAWRSRQRIREDLLSFLTAPGGEVELWAWFAAYDHVVLAQLWGAMPALPRSVPRFTHELRQRWDDAGQPALPPKPAGTHDALVDARYNLTRWRVIEAARAGGS
;
A
#
# COMPACT_ATOMS: atom_id res chain seq x y z
N PHE A 1 -7.51 -5.91 3.52
CA PHE A 1 -7.88 -4.64 4.16
C PHE A 1 -8.01 -3.57 3.08
N TYR A 2 -9.00 -2.68 3.17
CA TYR A 2 -9.13 -1.48 2.32
C TYR A 2 -9.96 -0.44 3.08
N ALA A 3 -9.55 0.81 3.01
CA ALA A 3 -10.26 1.92 3.63
C ALA A 3 -9.95 3.24 2.91
N VAL A 4 -10.91 4.16 2.93
CA VAL A 4 -10.80 5.52 2.41
C VAL A 4 -10.97 6.47 3.58
N SER A 5 -10.05 7.43 3.74
CA SER A 5 -10.16 8.39 4.82
C SER A 5 -11.32 9.37 4.58
N THR A 6 -12.12 9.64 5.59
CA THR A 6 -13.14 10.71 5.56
C THR A 6 -12.56 12.10 5.85
N GLU A 7 -11.25 12.20 6.10
CA GLU A 7 -10.60 13.41 6.63
C GLU A 7 -9.66 14.09 5.63
N PHE A 8 -9.63 13.64 4.36
CA PHE A 8 -8.91 14.38 3.32
C PHE A 8 -9.79 15.48 2.74
N ASP A 9 -9.15 16.55 2.26
CA ASP A 9 -9.81 17.65 1.58
C ASP A 9 -9.76 17.41 0.05
N PRO A 10 -10.88 17.05 -0.61
CA PRO A 10 -10.91 16.80 -2.05
C PRO A 10 -10.63 18.06 -2.87
N ASP A 11 -10.84 19.26 -2.32
CA ASP A 11 -10.68 20.49 -3.08
C ASP A 11 -9.22 20.83 -3.34
N ARG A 12 -8.33 20.33 -2.47
CA ARG A 12 -6.87 20.42 -2.64
C ARG A 12 -6.31 19.47 -3.70
N ALA A 13 -7.13 18.58 -4.26
CA ALA A 13 -6.69 17.64 -5.28
C ALA A 13 -6.39 18.33 -6.62
N VAL A 14 -5.17 18.14 -7.12
CA VAL A 14 -4.77 18.57 -8.47
C VAL A 14 -5.55 17.78 -9.54
N PRO A 15 -5.65 18.30 -10.79
CA PRO A 15 -6.48 17.67 -11.83
C PRO A 15 -6.15 16.20 -12.13
N TRP A 16 -4.88 15.82 -11.98
CA TRP A 16 -4.48 14.42 -12.15
C TRP A 16 -5.06 13.52 -11.04
N VAL A 17 -5.02 13.95 -9.78
CA VAL A 17 -5.58 13.19 -8.64
C VAL A 17 -7.09 13.08 -8.75
N ARG A 18 -7.77 14.15 -9.15
CA ARG A 18 -9.23 14.11 -9.35
C ARG A 18 -9.64 13.01 -10.34
N ARG A 19 -9.08 13.06 -11.56
CA ARG A 19 -9.42 12.13 -12.65
C ARG A 19 -8.98 10.69 -12.41
N ASN A 20 -7.82 10.49 -11.78
CA ASN A 20 -7.23 9.16 -11.68
C ASN A 20 -7.43 8.53 -10.30
N VAL A 21 -7.81 9.26 -9.26
CA VAL A 21 -7.95 8.71 -7.90
C VAL A 21 -9.35 8.95 -7.36
N LEU A 22 -9.80 10.21 -7.31
CA LEU A 22 -11.08 10.53 -6.67
C LEU A 22 -12.27 9.91 -7.42
N ASP A 23 -12.24 9.89 -8.75
CA ASP A 23 -13.28 9.29 -9.59
C ASP A 23 -13.37 7.76 -9.45
N GLN A 24 -12.36 7.11 -8.86
CA GLN A 24 -12.34 5.66 -8.61
C GLN A 24 -12.81 5.29 -7.19
N LEU A 25 -13.06 6.27 -6.32
CA LEU A 25 -13.45 5.99 -4.94
C LEU A 25 -14.86 5.35 -4.87
N PRO A 26 -15.10 4.47 -3.89
CA PRO A 26 -16.41 3.86 -3.71
C PRO A 26 -17.47 4.91 -3.33
N PRO A 27 -18.77 4.63 -3.55
CA PRO A 27 -19.86 5.54 -3.19
C PRO A 27 -19.78 5.98 -1.72
N PRO A 28 -20.21 7.20 -1.34
CA PRO A 28 -20.08 7.72 0.02
C PRO A 28 -20.71 6.87 1.13
N ALA A 29 -21.68 6.01 0.79
CA ALA A 29 -22.32 5.08 1.73
C ALA A 29 -21.52 3.78 1.96
N ASP A 30 -20.41 3.57 1.26
CA ASP A 30 -19.59 2.38 1.39
C ASP A 30 -18.88 2.32 2.76
N LYS A 31 -18.80 1.12 3.35
CA LYS A 31 -18.16 0.87 4.65
C LYS A 31 -16.62 1.00 4.62
N ALA A 32 -16.04 1.18 3.44
CA ALA A 32 -14.64 1.52 3.26
C ALA A 32 -14.32 2.92 3.78
N TRP A 33 -15.29 3.86 3.78
CA TRP A 33 -15.13 5.20 4.32
C TRP A 33 -14.99 5.18 5.84
N ARG A 34 -13.85 5.66 6.36
CA ARG A 34 -13.48 5.59 7.79
C ARG A 34 -12.69 6.81 8.23
N SER A 35 -12.79 7.16 9.51
CA SER A 35 -11.88 8.15 10.13
C SER A 35 -10.43 7.62 10.14
N ARG A 36 -9.44 8.51 10.15
CA ARG A 36 -8.03 8.15 10.30
C ARG A 36 -7.78 7.34 11.56
N GLN A 37 -8.47 7.69 12.65
CA GLN A 37 -8.43 6.90 13.89
C GLN A 37 -8.88 5.46 13.65
N ARG A 38 -10.00 5.26 12.95
CA ARG A 38 -10.50 3.89 12.72
C ARG A 38 -9.58 3.12 11.76
N ILE A 39 -9.05 3.79 10.73
CA ILE A 39 -8.08 3.20 9.80
C ILE A 39 -6.84 2.72 10.56
N ARG A 40 -6.27 3.52 11.46
CA ARG A 40 -5.06 3.11 12.21
C ARG A 40 -5.30 1.88 13.09
N GLU A 41 -6.47 1.79 13.71
CA GLU A 41 -6.85 0.69 14.62
C GLU A 41 -7.07 -0.61 13.82
N ASP A 42 -7.88 -0.54 12.76
CA ASP A 42 -8.17 -1.70 11.92
C ASP A 42 -6.93 -2.15 11.14
N LEU A 43 -6.07 -1.22 10.71
CA LEU A 43 -4.82 -1.55 10.02
C LEU A 43 -3.83 -2.24 10.96
N LEU A 44 -3.67 -1.76 12.20
CA LEU A 44 -2.83 -2.43 13.19
C LEU A 44 -3.32 -3.86 13.42
N SER A 45 -4.63 -4.01 13.66
CA SER A 45 -5.24 -5.33 13.84
C SER A 45 -5.01 -6.24 12.63
N PHE A 46 -5.17 -5.72 11.41
CA PHE A 46 -4.92 -6.47 10.18
C PHE A 46 -3.46 -6.92 10.05
N LEU A 47 -2.51 -6.02 10.31
CA LEU A 47 -1.08 -6.32 10.20
C LEU A 47 -0.63 -7.37 11.22
N THR A 48 -1.15 -7.33 12.45
CA THR A 48 -0.73 -8.24 13.52
C THR A 48 -1.56 -9.52 13.64
N ALA A 49 -2.68 -9.63 12.91
CA ALA A 49 -3.55 -10.81 12.95
C ALA A 49 -2.83 -12.15 12.69
N PRO A 50 -1.81 -12.24 11.81
CA PRO A 50 -1.08 -13.50 11.58
C PRO A 50 -0.21 -13.96 12.76
N GLY A 51 0.07 -13.09 13.75
CA GLY A 51 0.89 -13.42 14.92
C GLY A 51 2.40 -13.53 14.68
N GLY A 52 2.88 -13.20 13.48
CA GLY A 52 4.30 -13.19 13.11
C GLY A 52 4.89 -11.78 13.01
N GLU A 53 6.18 -11.71 12.66
CA GLU A 53 6.82 -10.45 12.30
C GLU A 53 6.17 -9.87 11.03
N VAL A 54 5.95 -8.55 11.05
CA VAL A 54 5.35 -7.84 9.92
C VAL A 54 6.46 -7.41 8.96
N GLU A 55 6.30 -7.73 7.68
CA GLU A 55 7.09 -7.11 6.61
C GLU A 55 6.20 -6.19 5.78
N LEU A 56 6.72 -5.01 5.45
CA LEU A 56 6.06 -4.06 4.56
C LEU A 56 6.77 -4.05 3.22
N TRP A 57 6.02 -4.23 2.13
CA TRP A 57 6.50 -4.19 0.75
C TRP A 57 5.63 -3.24 -0.07
N ALA A 58 6.24 -2.33 -0.82
CA ALA A 58 5.54 -1.45 -1.75
C ALA A 58 6.41 -1.13 -2.97
N TRP A 59 5.77 -0.66 -4.04
CA TRP A 59 6.44 -0.30 -5.29
C TRP A 59 6.58 1.23 -5.36
N PHE A 60 7.80 1.75 -5.25
CA PHE A 60 8.11 3.16 -4.98
C PHE A 60 7.60 3.65 -3.62
N ALA A 61 8.03 2.98 -2.56
CA ALA A 61 7.44 3.00 -1.22
C ALA A 61 7.62 4.28 -0.40
N ALA A 62 8.44 5.24 -0.85
CA ALA A 62 8.92 6.34 0.00
C ALA A 62 7.77 7.17 0.60
N TYR A 63 6.84 7.66 -0.24
CA TYR A 63 5.70 8.43 0.24
C TYR A 63 4.66 7.55 0.93
N ASP A 64 4.43 6.32 0.46
CA ASP A 64 3.51 5.37 1.08
C ASP A 64 3.90 5.09 2.53
N HIS A 65 5.19 4.89 2.80
CA HIS A 65 5.69 4.65 4.15
C HIS A 65 5.44 5.84 5.08
N VAL A 66 5.67 7.07 4.59
CA VAL A 66 5.41 8.29 5.37
C VAL A 66 3.91 8.43 5.68
N VAL A 67 3.04 8.28 4.68
CA VAL A 67 1.58 8.41 4.85
C VAL A 67 1.04 7.33 5.79
N LEU A 68 1.54 6.10 5.68
CA LEU A 68 1.25 5.00 6.60
C LEU A 68 1.65 5.36 8.03
N ALA A 69 2.91 5.75 8.26
CA ALA A 69 3.42 6.07 9.59
C ALA A 69 2.68 7.25 10.23
N GLN A 70 2.29 8.24 9.43
CA GLN A 70 1.52 9.41 9.86
C GLN A 70 0.11 9.07 10.39
N LEU A 71 -0.41 7.85 10.20
CA LEU A 71 -1.62 7.41 10.90
C LEU A 71 -1.44 7.39 12.43
N TRP A 72 -0.20 7.25 12.91
CA TRP A 72 0.17 7.32 14.32
C TRP A 72 0.82 8.65 14.73
N GLY A 73 0.96 9.60 13.80
CA GLY A 73 1.60 10.88 14.05
C GLY A 73 3.12 10.80 13.88
N ALA A 74 3.87 11.18 14.92
CA ALA A 74 5.33 11.17 14.89
C ALA A 74 5.89 9.74 15.00
N MET A 75 7.10 9.52 14.47
CA MET A 75 7.78 8.21 14.48
C MET A 75 7.83 7.50 15.86
N PRO A 76 8.02 8.18 17.01
CA PRO A 76 7.99 7.52 18.32
C PRO A 76 6.63 6.88 18.69
N ALA A 77 5.54 7.35 18.09
CA ALA A 77 4.19 6.83 18.32
C ALA A 77 3.85 5.62 17.41
N LEU A 78 4.71 5.29 16.44
CA LEU A 78 4.53 4.12 15.59
C LEU A 78 4.65 2.82 16.42
N PRO A 79 3.64 1.93 16.41
CA PRO A 79 3.66 0.70 17.19
C PRO A 79 4.91 -0.14 16.92
N ARG A 80 5.47 -0.78 17.96
CA ARG A 80 6.69 -1.60 17.82
C ARG A 80 6.54 -2.74 16.82
N SER A 81 5.33 -3.27 16.68
CA SER A 81 4.99 -4.33 15.72
C SER A 81 4.96 -3.87 14.26
N VAL A 82 4.95 -2.56 13.98
CA VAL A 82 4.99 -2.02 12.62
C VAL A 82 6.44 -1.66 12.28
N PRO A 83 7.02 -2.17 11.18
CA PRO A 83 8.39 -1.85 10.77
C PRO A 83 8.59 -0.35 10.54
N ARG A 84 9.79 0.14 10.87
CA ARG A 84 10.21 1.54 10.64
C ARG A 84 10.70 1.79 9.21
N PHE A 85 10.60 0.79 8.35
CA PHE A 85 10.94 0.88 6.94
C PHE A 85 9.97 0.02 6.12
N THR A 86 9.94 0.27 4.82
CA THR A 86 9.20 -0.55 3.85
C THR A 86 10.19 -0.99 2.80
N HIS A 87 10.21 -2.29 2.52
CA HIS A 87 11.05 -2.84 1.46
C HIS A 87 10.59 -2.33 0.09
N GLU A 88 11.55 -1.92 -0.72
CA GLU A 88 11.31 -1.37 -2.05
C GLU A 88 11.22 -2.49 -3.09
N LEU A 89 10.00 -2.79 -3.54
CA LEU A 89 9.72 -3.86 -4.49
C LEU A 89 10.29 -3.56 -5.88
N ARG A 90 10.34 -2.27 -6.28
CA ARG A 90 10.96 -1.85 -7.55
C ARG A 90 12.45 -2.19 -7.55
N GLN A 91 13.14 -1.95 -6.43
CA GLN A 91 14.56 -2.25 -6.28
C GLN A 91 14.77 -3.77 -6.30
N ARG A 92 13.93 -4.54 -5.59
CA ARG A 92 14.00 -6.01 -5.64
C ARG A 92 13.79 -6.57 -7.04
N TRP A 93 12.98 -5.92 -7.87
CA TRP A 93 12.81 -6.27 -9.30
C TRP A 93 14.07 -5.98 -10.14
N ASP A 94 14.76 -4.85 -9.91
CA ASP A 94 16.07 -4.58 -10.54
C ASP A 94 17.09 -5.65 -10.15
N ASP A 95 17.20 -5.95 -8.86
CA ASP A 95 18.17 -6.90 -8.31
C ASP A 95 17.95 -8.33 -8.85
N ALA A 96 16.73 -8.65 -9.29
CA ALA A 96 16.37 -9.93 -9.87
C ALA A 96 16.59 -10.00 -11.40
N GLY A 97 17.21 -9.00 -12.01
CA GLY A 97 17.44 -8.95 -13.46
C GLY A 97 16.18 -8.59 -14.27
N GLN A 98 15.24 -7.87 -13.65
CA GLN A 98 14.04 -7.34 -14.31
C GLN A 98 13.19 -8.41 -15.02
N PRO A 99 12.78 -9.50 -14.34
CA PRO A 99 11.95 -10.53 -14.95
C PRO A 99 10.65 -9.94 -15.52
N ALA A 100 10.14 -10.51 -16.61
CA ALA A 100 8.93 -10.04 -17.26
C ALA A 100 7.73 -10.06 -16.29
N LEU A 101 7.09 -8.91 -16.11
CA LEU A 101 5.94 -8.75 -15.24
C LEU A 101 4.64 -8.89 -16.04
N PRO A 102 3.55 -9.42 -15.43
CA PRO A 102 2.25 -9.43 -16.08
C PRO A 102 1.76 -8.00 -16.38
N PRO A 103 0.87 -7.81 -17.36
CA PRO A 103 0.32 -6.49 -17.68
C PRO A 103 -0.36 -5.88 -16.46
N LYS A 104 -0.37 -4.54 -16.41
CA LYS A 104 -1.08 -3.81 -15.34
C LYS A 104 -2.58 -4.15 -15.40
N PRO A 105 -3.23 -4.40 -14.25
CA PRO A 105 -4.67 -4.64 -14.22
C PRO A 105 -5.44 -3.36 -14.59
N ALA A 106 -6.71 -3.50 -14.98
CA ALA A 106 -7.63 -2.37 -15.04
C ALA A 106 -7.88 -1.81 -13.62
N GLY A 107 -8.15 -0.52 -13.51
CA GLY A 107 -8.39 0.14 -12.22
C GLY A 107 -7.11 0.46 -11.42
N THR A 108 -5.97 0.65 -12.09
CA THR A 108 -4.77 1.21 -11.42
C THR A 108 -5.10 2.58 -10.84
N HIS A 109 -4.41 2.93 -9.74
CA HIS A 109 -4.72 4.09 -8.89
C HIS A 109 -5.89 3.88 -7.93
N ASP A 110 -6.49 2.69 -7.89
CA ASP A 110 -7.10 2.15 -6.68
C ASP A 110 -6.04 1.43 -5.82
N ALA A 111 -5.95 1.82 -4.55
CA ALA A 111 -4.90 1.33 -3.65
C ALA A 111 -4.97 -0.18 -3.38
N LEU A 112 -6.16 -0.80 -3.39
CA LEU A 112 -6.31 -2.24 -3.20
C LEU A 112 -5.90 -3.01 -4.47
N VAL A 113 -6.26 -2.49 -5.65
CA VAL A 113 -5.83 -3.04 -6.94
C VAL A 113 -4.30 -3.00 -7.04
N ASP A 114 -3.69 -1.85 -6.72
CA ASP A 114 -2.25 -1.67 -6.76
C ASP A 114 -1.52 -2.57 -5.74
N ALA A 115 -2.04 -2.71 -4.52
CA ALA A 115 -1.48 -3.62 -3.51
C ALA A 115 -1.53 -5.09 -3.93
N ARG A 116 -2.65 -5.53 -4.52
CA ARG A 116 -2.78 -6.90 -5.06
C ARG A 116 -1.81 -7.14 -6.21
N TYR A 117 -1.64 -6.16 -7.07
CA TYR A 117 -0.70 -6.26 -8.18
C TYR A 117 0.75 -6.28 -7.71
N ASN A 118 1.10 -5.54 -6.66
CA ASN A 118 2.42 -5.63 -6.01
C ASN A 118 2.69 -7.05 -5.47
N LEU A 119 1.70 -7.73 -4.89
CA LEU A 119 1.87 -9.13 -4.48
C LEU A 119 2.13 -10.06 -5.69
N THR A 120 1.44 -9.83 -6.81
CA THR A 120 1.68 -10.58 -8.05
C THR A 120 3.11 -10.36 -8.56
N ARG A 121 3.59 -9.11 -8.57
CA ARG A 121 4.97 -8.78 -8.95
C ARG A 121 5.97 -9.48 -8.04
N TRP A 122 5.77 -9.41 -6.73
CA TRP A 122 6.63 -10.07 -5.74
C TRP A 122 6.77 -11.57 -6.04
N ARG A 123 5.65 -12.27 -6.29
CA ARG A 123 5.67 -13.71 -6.61
C ARG A 123 6.48 -14.03 -7.88
N VAL A 124 6.37 -13.20 -8.91
CA VAL A 124 7.14 -13.36 -10.15
C VAL A 124 8.63 -13.13 -9.91
N ILE A 125 8.98 -12.10 -9.14
CA ILE A 125 10.35 -11.78 -8.77
C ILE A 125 10.98 -12.94 -7.98
N GLU A 126 10.28 -13.47 -6.99
CA GLU A 126 10.78 -14.59 -6.18
C GLU A 126 10.94 -15.87 -6.99
N ALA A 127 10.01 -16.17 -7.91
CA ALA A 127 10.13 -17.32 -8.79
C ALA A 127 11.37 -17.21 -9.71
N ALA A 128 11.64 -16.02 -10.27
CA ALA A 128 12.82 -15.78 -11.10
C ALA A 128 14.13 -15.94 -10.29
N ARG A 129 14.15 -15.47 -9.04
CA ARG A 129 15.32 -15.62 -8.15
C ARG A 129 15.58 -17.07 -7.77
N ALA A 130 14.53 -17.85 -7.52
CA ALA A 130 14.65 -19.27 -7.19
C ALA A 130 15.10 -20.14 -8.37
N GLY A 131 14.72 -19.78 -9.60
CA GLY A 131 15.10 -20.51 -10.82
C GLY A 131 16.49 -20.16 -11.38
N GLY A 132 17.11 -19.08 -10.90
CA GLY A 132 18.47 -18.66 -11.28
C GLY A 132 19.58 -19.14 -10.34
N SER A 133 19.25 -20.03 -9.39
CA SER A 133 20.19 -20.65 -8.42
C SER A 133 20.71 -22.00 -8.91
#